data_AF-A0A4P9ZH24-F1
#
_entry.id   AF-A0A4P9ZH24-F1
#
_cell.length_a   1.000
_cell.length_b   1.000
_cell.length_c   1.000
_cell.angle_alpha   90.00
_cell.angle_beta   90.00
_cell.angle_gamma   90.00
#
_symmetry.space_group_name_H-M   'P 1'
#
loop_
_entity.id
_entity.type
_entity.pdbx_description
1 polymer ?
#
loop_
_entity_poly.entity_id
_entity_poly.type
_entity_poly.pdbx_seq_one_letter_code
_entity_poly.pdbx_strand_id
1 'polypeptide(L)'
;QAKKPAAEEIPRIAHGLDRVLFSPGVHFLQDPRTRIFNFTKYLEKIRPYDDFDSSKFPGFVSSSKDQTLLLEAIKQNKTYYSSTSSMTLTLIQFYLLLNNYTASLASEHRFNYPKFTRNALRMPLCLLVEPKGTNNEGNTVYSVTSDKSTDVEILLLALGHCLEALLTTEENEFAHYLIKSPNKTNALSGAAEGLVPEKAVNVYNYSSYGGFLMRSQLDCFDPRLPGNGTFDLKTRAACAIRYDQHPDSARTNYRISRSYGRIESFEREYSDLIKTGGLLKYGFQARIGQMDGIFIAYHSVNSFSGFQYLPLSEIDRVFYTDGRVQTTIETRHTAEQVLENDNIASFVAENQFKVSLAVWEEIMEVAVDDFKGTEHEGMPYRLIMKRETRLLRASRPLNMHANDALHESYMTVFAVPMTQSKIEKLQNFASQFKTSFRENLTQEQRLLNLLEAERKLNELNSEVVEDVPLLSYRIKTHYQAKNCTSLHHPYPASVREEAEWRYTIER
;
A
#
# COMPACT_ATOMS: atom_id res chain seq x y z
N GLN A 1 -17.41 16.95 -6.34
CA GLN A 1 -17.27 15.59 -5.76
C GLN A 1 -17.49 14.59 -6.87
N ALA A 2 -16.58 13.63 -7.04
CA ALA A 2 -16.77 12.50 -7.95
C ALA A 2 -18.08 11.75 -7.61
N LYS A 3 -18.70 11.12 -8.61
CA LYS A 3 -19.87 10.26 -8.40
C LYS A 3 -19.46 9.17 -7.40
N LYS A 4 -20.11 9.13 -6.23
CA LYS A 4 -19.92 8.03 -5.28
C LYS A 4 -20.40 6.73 -5.97
N PRO A 5 -19.61 5.64 -5.91
CA PRO A 5 -20.05 4.37 -6.47
C PRO A 5 -21.33 3.90 -5.77
N ALA A 6 -22.22 3.25 -6.52
CA ALA A 6 -23.45 2.72 -5.93
C ALA A 6 -23.10 1.50 -5.08
N ALA A 7 -23.67 1.39 -3.88
CA ALA A 7 -23.38 0.28 -2.97
C ALA A 7 -23.71 -1.10 -3.56
N GLU A 8 -24.64 -1.15 -4.52
CA GLU A 8 -25.06 -2.38 -5.24
C GLU A 8 -24.00 -2.86 -6.24
N GLU A 9 -23.09 -1.99 -6.69
CA GLU A 9 -22.03 -2.34 -7.62
C GLU A 9 -20.81 -2.95 -6.91
N ILE A 10 -20.68 -2.77 -5.60
CA ILE A 10 -19.54 -3.22 -4.81
C ILE A 10 -19.81 -4.62 -4.24
N PRO A 11 -18.88 -5.58 -4.38
CA PRO A 11 -19.05 -6.92 -3.83
C PRO A 11 -19.26 -6.93 -2.32
N ARG A 12 -19.89 -8.00 -1.82
CA ARG A 12 -20.00 -8.30 -0.39
C ARG A 12 -19.11 -9.49 -0.07
N ILE A 13 -18.66 -9.58 1.18
CA ILE A 13 -17.95 -10.77 1.62
C ILE A 13 -18.92 -11.95 1.75
N ALA A 14 -18.53 -13.10 1.20
CA ALA A 14 -19.34 -14.31 1.15
C ALA A 14 -19.01 -15.29 2.30
N HIS A 15 -19.59 -16.48 2.27
CA HIS A 15 -19.22 -17.61 3.14
C HIS A 15 -19.45 -17.38 4.65
N GLY A 16 -20.30 -16.42 5.00
CA GLY A 16 -20.57 -16.02 6.40
C GLY A 16 -19.37 -15.42 7.12
N LEU A 17 -18.39 -14.89 6.36
CA LEU A 17 -17.19 -14.22 6.87
C LEU A 17 -17.47 -12.81 7.38
N ASP A 18 -18.65 -12.26 7.09
CA ASP A 18 -19.11 -10.94 7.53
C ASP A 18 -19.06 -10.78 9.06
N ARG A 19 -19.25 -11.86 9.82
CA ARG A 19 -19.10 -11.86 11.29
C ARG A 19 -17.72 -11.38 11.78
N VAL A 20 -16.67 -11.58 10.98
CA VAL A 20 -15.29 -11.18 11.31
C VAL A 20 -15.17 -9.66 11.35
N LEU A 21 -15.99 -8.94 10.58
CA LEU A 21 -16.02 -7.47 10.56
C LEU A 21 -16.40 -6.89 11.94
N PHE A 22 -17.21 -7.61 12.71
CA PHE A 22 -17.78 -7.15 13.98
C PHE A 22 -17.22 -7.90 15.21
N SER A 23 -16.30 -8.83 14.99
CA SER A 23 -15.72 -9.66 16.05
C SER A 23 -14.24 -9.34 16.20
N PRO A 24 -13.81 -8.66 17.29
CA PRO A 24 -12.42 -8.28 17.48
C PRO A 24 -11.46 -9.48 17.48
N GLY A 25 -10.24 -9.24 17.02
CA GLY A 25 -9.19 -10.24 16.99
C GLY A 25 -9.25 -11.16 15.79
N VAL A 26 -8.53 -12.28 15.90
CA VAL A 26 -8.30 -13.24 14.83
C VAL A 26 -9.24 -14.44 14.99
N HIS A 27 -9.79 -14.91 13.87
CA HIS A 27 -10.74 -16.00 13.80
C HIS A 27 -10.17 -17.14 12.98
N PHE A 28 -9.96 -18.31 13.60
CA PHE A 28 -9.53 -19.50 12.88
C PHE A 28 -10.60 -19.98 11.91
N LEU A 29 -10.20 -20.46 10.73
CA LEU A 29 -11.11 -21.21 9.86
C LEU A 29 -11.66 -22.45 10.58
N GLN A 30 -10.76 -23.20 11.21
CA GLN A 30 -11.02 -24.41 11.97
C GLN A 30 -10.27 -24.31 13.29
N ASP A 31 -10.97 -24.50 14.41
CA ASP A 31 -10.37 -24.50 15.74
C ASP A 31 -9.29 -25.61 15.83
N PRO A 32 -8.02 -25.26 16.15
CA PRO A 32 -6.92 -26.23 16.19
C PRO A 32 -7.09 -27.29 17.29
N ARG A 33 -7.82 -26.99 18.38
CA ARG A 33 -8.05 -27.88 19.52
C ARG A 33 -9.22 -28.83 19.26
N THR A 34 -10.36 -28.31 18.84
CA THR A 34 -11.60 -29.10 18.67
C THR A 34 -11.76 -29.69 17.28
N ARG A 35 -11.04 -29.16 16.28
CA ARG A 35 -11.21 -29.47 14.84
C ARG A 35 -12.59 -29.12 14.28
N ILE A 36 -13.39 -28.36 15.03
CA ILE A 36 -14.66 -27.82 14.56
C ILE A 36 -14.38 -26.61 13.65
N PHE A 37 -15.11 -26.53 12.54
CA PHE A 37 -15.02 -25.40 11.62
C PHE A 37 -15.86 -24.24 12.13
N ASN A 38 -15.27 -23.03 12.17
CA ASN A 38 -15.99 -21.80 12.52
C ASN A 38 -16.70 -21.17 11.31
N PHE A 39 -16.26 -21.54 10.10
CA PHE A 39 -16.80 -21.08 8.81
C PHE A 39 -17.00 -22.28 7.87
N THR A 40 -17.52 -22.06 6.65
CA THR A 40 -17.74 -23.16 5.69
C THR A 40 -16.47 -23.97 5.45
N LYS A 41 -16.62 -25.30 5.39
CA LYS A 41 -15.52 -26.22 5.05
C LYS A 41 -15.01 -26.02 3.62
N TYR A 42 -15.78 -25.37 2.75
CA TYR A 42 -15.36 -25.03 1.40
C TYR A 42 -14.04 -24.24 1.36
N LEU A 43 -13.83 -23.33 2.33
CA LEU A 43 -12.61 -22.53 2.45
C LEU A 43 -11.39 -23.33 2.95
N GLU A 44 -11.55 -24.61 3.32
CA GLU A 44 -10.43 -25.47 3.74
C GLU A 44 -9.45 -25.71 2.59
N LYS A 45 -9.94 -25.80 1.35
CA LYS A 45 -9.12 -26.15 0.18
C LYS A 45 -9.21 -25.07 -0.88
N ILE A 46 -8.15 -24.29 -0.96
CA ILE A 46 -7.91 -23.35 -2.05
C ILE A 46 -7.48 -24.17 -3.28
N ARG A 47 -8.10 -23.90 -4.44
CA ARG A 47 -7.73 -24.54 -5.70
C ARG A 47 -6.33 -24.10 -6.13
N PRO A 48 -5.53 -24.99 -6.75
CA PRO A 48 -4.26 -24.60 -7.37
C PRO A 48 -4.45 -23.45 -8.35
N TYR A 49 -3.43 -22.61 -8.49
CA TYR A 49 -3.50 -21.45 -9.38
C TYR A 49 -3.86 -21.83 -10.83
N ASP A 50 -3.34 -22.96 -11.30
CA ASP A 50 -3.55 -23.45 -12.67
C ASP A 50 -5.00 -23.84 -13.00
N ASP A 51 -5.87 -23.98 -11.98
CA ASP A 51 -7.29 -24.26 -12.19
C ASP A 51 -8.10 -22.99 -12.52
N PHE A 52 -7.55 -21.79 -12.27
CA PHE A 52 -8.24 -20.52 -12.49
C PHE A 52 -8.15 -20.02 -13.93
N ASP A 53 -9.27 -19.52 -14.44
CA ASP A 53 -9.33 -18.88 -15.75
C ASP A 53 -8.96 -17.40 -15.64
N SER A 54 -7.67 -17.10 -15.83
CA SER A 54 -7.12 -15.74 -15.72
C SER A 54 -7.83 -14.70 -16.59
N SER A 55 -8.53 -15.10 -17.66
CA SER A 55 -9.25 -14.18 -18.56
C SER A 55 -10.51 -13.57 -17.94
N LYS A 56 -11.06 -14.22 -16.90
CA LYS A 56 -12.30 -13.83 -16.23
C LYS A 56 -12.11 -12.80 -15.14
N PHE A 57 -10.89 -12.62 -14.66
CA PHE A 57 -10.57 -11.62 -13.65
C PHE A 57 -10.39 -10.24 -14.30
N PRO A 58 -10.76 -9.16 -13.61
CA PRO A 58 -10.52 -7.82 -14.09
C PRO A 58 -9.02 -7.55 -14.26
N GLY A 59 -8.66 -6.87 -15.33
CA GLY A 59 -7.27 -6.46 -15.56
C GLY A 59 -6.88 -5.28 -14.67
N PHE A 60 -5.62 -5.22 -14.27
CA PHE A 60 -5.07 -4.04 -13.61
C PHE A 60 -4.94 -2.87 -14.60
N VAL A 61 -5.47 -1.70 -14.24
CA VAL A 61 -5.36 -0.47 -15.03
C VAL A 61 -4.41 0.50 -14.32
N SER A 62 -3.27 0.85 -14.94
CA SER A 62 -2.36 1.87 -14.40
C SER A 62 -3.00 3.26 -14.43
N SER A 63 -2.64 4.16 -13.51
CA SER A 63 -3.19 5.52 -13.50
C SER A 63 -2.92 6.24 -14.83
N SER A 64 -1.71 6.19 -15.38
CA SER A 64 -1.38 6.86 -16.65
C SER A 64 -2.20 6.41 -17.88
N LYS A 65 -2.85 5.23 -17.82
CA LYS A 65 -3.68 4.67 -18.90
C LYS A 65 -5.18 4.76 -18.59
N ASP A 66 -5.56 5.27 -17.42
CA ASP A 66 -6.96 5.38 -17.01
C ASP A 66 -7.57 6.69 -17.51
N GLN A 67 -8.34 6.59 -18.60
CA GLN A 67 -9.01 7.73 -19.20
C GLN A 67 -10.12 8.29 -18.31
N THR A 68 -10.82 7.45 -17.55
CA THR A 68 -11.88 7.88 -16.64
C THR A 68 -11.29 8.73 -15.52
N LEU A 69 -10.15 8.31 -14.97
CA LEU A 69 -9.44 9.07 -13.93
C LEU A 69 -8.92 10.42 -14.47
N LEU A 70 -8.39 10.47 -15.70
CA LEU A 70 -8.00 11.73 -16.34
C LEU A 70 -9.19 12.68 -16.50
N LEU A 71 -10.32 12.18 -17.01
CA LEU A 71 -11.52 12.99 -17.20
C LEU A 71 -12.06 13.52 -15.87
N GLU A 72 -12.03 12.71 -14.81
CA GLU A 72 -12.45 13.14 -13.48
C GLU A 72 -11.48 14.18 -12.88
N ALA A 73 -10.17 14.07 -13.16
CA ALA A 73 -9.18 15.08 -12.76
C ALA A 73 -9.44 16.42 -13.46
N ILE A 74 -9.67 16.41 -14.77
CA ILE A 74 -10.02 17.61 -15.56
C ILE A 74 -11.31 18.23 -15.03
N LYS A 75 -12.35 17.42 -14.81
CA LYS A 75 -13.65 17.87 -14.31
C LYS A 75 -13.58 18.52 -12.93
N GLN A 76 -12.67 18.05 -12.07
CA GLN A 76 -12.46 18.58 -10.73
C GLN A 76 -11.34 19.63 -10.64
N ASN A 77 -10.80 20.08 -11.79
CA ASN A 77 -9.66 21.00 -11.89
C ASN A 77 -8.46 20.58 -11.03
N LYS A 78 -8.09 19.30 -11.12
CA LYS A 78 -6.93 18.73 -10.40
C LYS A 78 -5.70 18.69 -11.29
N THR A 79 -4.55 19.06 -10.72
CA THR A 79 -3.25 19.13 -11.41
C THR A 79 -2.58 17.77 -11.48
N TYR A 80 -2.75 16.92 -10.46
CA TYR A 80 -2.12 15.62 -10.38
C TYR A 80 -3.16 14.53 -10.18
N TYR A 81 -2.93 13.37 -10.79
CA TYR A 81 -3.74 12.20 -10.48
C TYR A 81 -2.93 10.90 -10.37
N SER A 82 -3.35 10.02 -9.46
CA SER A 82 -2.65 8.76 -9.22
C SER A 82 -3.57 7.68 -8.66
N SER A 83 -3.04 6.47 -8.51
CA SER A 83 -3.73 5.34 -7.89
C SER A 83 -3.06 4.93 -6.59
N THR A 84 -3.84 4.31 -5.72
CA THR A 84 -3.38 3.79 -4.42
C THR A 84 -2.09 2.95 -4.52
N SER A 85 -1.98 2.08 -5.54
CA SER A 85 -0.79 1.24 -5.74
C SER A 85 0.48 2.04 -5.99
N SER A 86 0.38 3.19 -6.66
CA SER A 86 1.53 4.04 -7.02
C SER A 86 1.88 5.06 -5.94
N MET A 87 0.92 5.44 -5.07
CA MET A 87 1.15 6.45 -4.03
C MET A 87 1.69 5.87 -2.71
N THR A 88 1.28 4.65 -2.35
CA THR A 88 1.51 4.11 -1.00
C THR A 88 2.98 4.02 -0.58
N LEU A 89 3.88 3.70 -1.51
CA LEU A 89 5.33 3.67 -1.19
C LEU A 89 5.91 5.08 -0.96
N THR A 90 5.43 6.09 -1.69
CA THR A 90 5.81 7.50 -1.47
C THR A 90 5.37 7.96 -0.08
N LEU A 91 4.13 7.63 0.29
CA LEU A 91 3.57 7.96 1.59
C LEU A 91 4.31 7.28 2.74
N ILE A 92 4.87 6.08 2.53
CA ILE A 92 5.78 5.45 3.51
C ILE A 92 7.07 6.28 3.66
N GLN A 93 7.68 6.77 2.57
CA GLN A 93 8.85 7.64 2.65
C GLN A 93 8.54 8.95 3.43
N PHE A 94 7.36 9.53 3.23
CA PHE A 94 6.91 10.69 3.98
C PHE A 94 6.62 10.36 5.46
N TYR A 95 5.97 9.25 5.77
CA TYR A 95 5.79 8.78 7.15
C TYR A 95 7.13 8.69 7.86
N LEU A 96 8.12 8.09 7.19
CA LEU A 96 9.47 7.94 7.71
C LEU A 96 10.17 9.29 7.94
N LEU A 97 9.96 10.27 7.04
CA LEU A 97 10.48 11.64 7.13
C LEU A 97 9.82 12.42 8.28
N LEU A 98 8.48 12.54 8.26
CA LEU A 98 7.69 13.37 9.17
C LEU A 98 7.78 12.90 10.63
N ASN A 99 8.00 11.60 10.85
CA ASN A 99 8.18 11.05 12.20
C ASN A 99 9.65 11.04 12.65
N ASN A 100 10.58 11.50 11.81
CA ASN A 100 12.02 11.36 12.03
C ASN A 100 12.39 9.92 12.47
N TYR A 101 11.80 8.92 11.81
CA TYR A 101 11.79 7.55 12.32
C TYR A 101 13.21 6.96 12.37
N THR A 102 13.58 6.39 13.52
CA THR A 102 14.80 5.59 13.65
C THR A 102 14.48 4.23 14.28
N ALA A 103 15.22 3.20 13.89
CA ALA A 103 15.09 1.85 14.47
C ALA A 103 15.85 1.69 15.80
N SER A 104 16.20 2.81 16.47
CA SER A 104 16.95 2.82 17.72
C SER A 104 16.06 2.45 18.92
N LEU A 105 16.67 2.03 20.03
CA LEU A 105 15.96 1.79 21.28
C LEU A 105 15.38 3.10 21.87
N ALA A 106 16.05 4.23 21.65
CA ALA A 106 15.63 5.53 22.17
C ALA A 106 14.25 5.96 21.61
N SER A 107 13.89 5.49 20.41
CA SER A 107 12.62 5.81 19.74
C SER A 107 11.46 4.86 20.12
N GLU A 108 11.66 3.85 20.97
CA GLU A 108 10.63 2.82 21.26
C GLU A 108 9.38 3.37 21.96
N HIS A 109 9.52 4.47 22.71
CA HIS A 109 8.36 5.15 23.31
C HIS A 109 7.39 5.70 22.26
N ARG A 110 7.91 6.13 21.10
CA ARG A 110 7.11 6.64 19.98
C ARG A 110 6.76 5.54 18.98
N PHE A 111 7.61 4.54 18.79
CA PHE A 111 7.41 3.47 17.83
C PHE A 111 7.48 2.11 18.52
N ASN A 112 6.47 1.83 19.36
CA ASN A 112 6.35 0.57 20.08
C ASN A 112 5.75 -0.53 19.19
N TYR A 113 6.40 -0.80 18.07
CA TYR A 113 6.01 -1.85 17.14
C TYR A 113 7.25 -2.54 16.55
N PRO A 114 7.10 -3.74 15.97
CA PRO A 114 8.22 -4.43 15.34
C PRO A 114 8.94 -3.58 14.28
N LYS A 115 10.25 -3.36 14.48
CA LYS A 115 11.08 -2.48 13.64
C LYS A 115 11.01 -2.84 12.17
N PHE A 116 10.91 -1.82 11.31
CA PHE A 116 10.88 -2.02 9.87
C PHE A 116 12.13 -2.76 9.36
N THR A 117 11.95 -3.59 8.33
CA THR A 117 13.06 -4.27 7.67
C THR A 117 13.98 -3.27 6.95
N ARG A 118 15.22 -3.69 6.68
CA ARG A 118 16.17 -2.86 5.90
C ARG A 118 15.62 -2.49 4.53
N ASN A 119 14.87 -3.39 3.88
CA ASN A 119 14.28 -3.12 2.56
C ASN A 119 13.22 -2.03 2.64
N ALA A 120 12.37 -2.04 3.68
CA ALA A 120 11.37 -0.99 3.90
C ALA A 120 11.99 0.38 4.20
N LEU A 121 13.23 0.43 4.70
CA LEU A 121 13.91 1.67 5.10
C LEU A 121 14.90 2.24 4.09
N ARG A 122 15.55 1.39 3.27
CA ARG A 122 16.72 1.81 2.47
C ARG A 122 16.44 2.00 0.98
N MET A 123 15.38 1.40 0.46
CA MET A 123 15.11 1.43 -0.98
C MET A 123 14.65 2.83 -1.41
N PRO A 124 15.27 3.42 -2.45
CA PRO A 124 14.72 4.61 -3.08
C PRO A 124 13.40 4.26 -3.78
N LEU A 125 12.57 5.26 -3.99
CA LEU A 125 11.35 5.16 -4.78
C LEU A 125 11.54 5.88 -6.11
N CYS A 126 11.11 5.25 -7.19
CA CYS A 126 11.07 5.85 -8.52
C CYS A 126 9.62 5.99 -8.99
N LEU A 127 9.27 7.18 -9.44
CA LEU A 127 7.96 7.55 -9.97
C LEU A 127 8.13 8.16 -11.35
N LEU A 128 7.09 8.07 -12.17
CA LEU A 128 7.00 8.76 -13.46
C LEU A 128 5.88 9.78 -13.38
N VAL A 129 6.19 11.01 -13.78
CA VAL A 129 5.25 12.12 -13.88
C VAL A 129 5.11 12.48 -15.34
N GLU A 130 3.92 12.28 -15.89
CA GLU A 130 3.64 12.46 -17.31
C GLU A 130 2.54 13.50 -17.52
N PRO A 131 2.72 14.53 -18.37
CA PRO A 131 1.64 15.43 -18.75
C PRO A 131 0.63 14.69 -19.62
N LYS A 132 -0.67 14.89 -19.36
CA LYS A 132 -1.76 14.16 -20.02
C LYS A 132 -2.81 15.06 -20.68
N GLY A 133 -2.73 16.36 -20.46
CA GLY A 133 -3.63 17.35 -21.04
C GLY A 133 -3.67 18.61 -20.19
N THR A 134 -4.71 19.42 -20.39
CA THR A 134 -4.98 20.63 -19.60
C THR A 134 -6.35 20.52 -18.93
N ASN A 135 -6.48 21.10 -17.75
CA ASN A 135 -7.76 21.22 -17.05
C ASN A 135 -8.55 22.44 -17.58
N ASN A 136 -9.75 22.66 -17.05
CA ASN A 136 -10.62 23.78 -17.48
C ASN A 136 -10.04 25.17 -17.14
N GLU A 137 -9.04 25.23 -16.25
CA GLU A 137 -8.37 26.45 -15.82
C GLU A 137 -7.11 26.73 -16.65
N GLY A 138 -6.77 25.86 -17.61
CA GLY A 138 -5.59 25.99 -18.46
C GLY A 138 -4.31 25.41 -17.86
N ASN A 139 -4.36 24.82 -16.66
CA ASN A 139 -3.22 24.18 -16.02
C ASN A 139 -2.99 22.77 -16.58
N THR A 140 -1.73 22.38 -16.78
CA THR A 140 -1.37 21.02 -17.21
C THR A 140 -1.74 19.99 -16.15
N VAL A 141 -2.38 18.91 -16.58
CA VAL A 141 -2.72 17.76 -15.73
C VAL A 141 -1.67 16.68 -15.91
N TYR A 142 -1.13 16.18 -14.80
CA TYR A 142 -0.08 15.18 -14.76
C TYR A 142 -0.58 13.86 -14.15
N SER A 143 -0.25 12.74 -14.79
CA SER A 143 -0.37 11.42 -14.16
C SER A 143 0.88 11.09 -13.38
N VAL A 144 0.71 10.59 -12.16
CA VAL A 144 1.81 10.09 -11.33
C VAL A 144 1.69 8.57 -11.21
N THR A 145 2.69 7.85 -11.72
CA THR A 145 2.75 6.37 -11.69
C THR A 145 4.03 5.87 -11.02
N SER A 146 4.01 4.63 -10.54
CA SER A 146 5.22 3.94 -10.07
C SER A 146 6.06 3.48 -11.26
N ASP A 147 7.37 3.57 -11.11
CA ASP A 147 8.31 2.93 -12.01
C ASP A 147 8.23 1.40 -11.88
N LYS A 148 7.93 0.72 -12.98
CA LYS A 148 7.75 -0.75 -13.04
C LYS A 148 8.94 -1.48 -13.64
N SER A 149 10.06 -0.79 -13.90
CA SER A 149 11.23 -1.39 -14.53
C SER A 149 11.84 -2.55 -13.73
N THR A 150 11.59 -2.59 -12.42
CA THR A 150 12.03 -3.67 -11.51
C THR A 150 10.92 -4.65 -11.13
N ASP A 151 9.69 -4.50 -11.66
CA ASP A 151 8.57 -5.36 -11.28
C ASP A 151 8.80 -6.78 -11.78
N VAL A 152 8.64 -7.76 -10.88
CA VAL A 152 8.68 -9.18 -11.22
C VAL A 152 7.33 -9.78 -10.88
N GLU A 153 6.75 -10.51 -11.83
CA GLU A 153 5.49 -11.20 -11.59
C GLU A 153 5.72 -12.39 -10.64
N ILE A 154 5.06 -12.35 -9.48
CA ILE A 154 5.12 -13.40 -8.47
C ILE A 154 3.75 -14.07 -8.29
N LEU A 155 3.76 -15.37 -7.97
CA LEU A 155 2.56 -16.19 -7.75
C LEU A 155 1.56 -15.53 -6.80
N LEU A 156 2.06 -14.92 -5.72
CA LEU A 156 1.22 -14.31 -4.68
C LEU A 156 0.39 -13.13 -5.20
N LEU A 157 0.89 -12.38 -6.19
CA LEU A 157 0.15 -11.29 -6.79
C LEU A 157 -1.04 -11.84 -7.59
N ALA A 158 -0.80 -12.86 -8.41
CA ALA A 158 -1.83 -13.49 -9.23
C ALA A 158 -2.88 -14.23 -8.38
N LEU A 159 -2.43 -14.91 -7.33
CA LEU A 159 -3.32 -15.60 -6.38
C LEU A 159 -4.18 -14.61 -5.60
N GLY A 160 -3.70 -13.40 -5.33
CA GLY A 160 -4.46 -12.35 -4.65
C GLY A 160 -5.84 -12.11 -5.28
N HIS A 161 -5.88 -11.88 -6.59
CA HIS A 161 -7.13 -11.67 -7.34
C HIS A 161 -8.05 -12.90 -7.33
N CYS A 162 -7.48 -14.10 -7.40
CA CYS A 162 -8.26 -15.33 -7.36
C CYS A 162 -8.94 -15.52 -5.99
N LEU A 163 -8.21 -15.22 -4.91
CA LEU A 163 -8.73 -15.34 -3.55
C LEU A 163 -9.70 -14.21 -3.20
N GLU A 164 -9.53 -13.02 -3.78
CA GLU A 164 -10.50 -11.93 -3.67
C GLU A 164 -11.87 -12.36 -4.24
N ALA A 165 -11.89 -12.92 -5.45
CA ALA A 165 -13.11 -13.47 -6.04
C ALA A 165 -13.68 -14.63 -5.22
N LEU A 166 -12.84 -15.52 -4.70
CA LEU A 166 -13.26 -16.64 -3.85
C LEU A 166 -13.99 -16.17 -2.60
N LEU A 167 -13.50 -15.11 -1.95
CA LEU A 167 -14.04 -14.60 -0.70
C LEU A 167 -15.26 -13.68 -0.89
N THR A 168 -15.56 -13.29 -2.13
CA THR A 168 -16.66 -12.37 -2.48
C THR A 168 -17.77 -13.01 -3.32
N THR A 169 -17.62 -14.28 -3.70
CA THR A 169 -18.64 -15.02 -4.47
C THR A 169 -19.00 -16.33 -3.78
N GLU A 170 -20.27 -16.71 -3.89
CA GLU A 170 -20.77 -17.96 -3.30
C GLU A 170 -20.23 -19.19 -4.05
N GLU A 171 -20.24 -20.36 -3.39
CA GLU A 171 -19.57 -21.58 -3.89
C GLU A 171 -19.98 -21.98 -5.32
N ASN A 172 -21.26 -21.83 -5.64
CA ASN A 172 -21.83 -22.15 -6.95
C ASN A 172 -21.38 -21.18 -8.04
N GLU A 173 -21.29 -19.89 -7.71
CA GLU A 173 -20.89 -18.83 -8.64
C GLU A 173 -19.39 -18.87 -8.89
N PHE A 174 -18.60 -19.16 -7.85
CA PHE A 174 -17.15 -19.25 -7.96
C PHE A 174 -16.70 -20.34 -8.96
N ALA A 175 -17.49 -21.41 -9.13
CA ALA A 175 -17.21 -22.47 -10.10
C ALA A 175 -17.12 -21.96 -11.55
N HIS A 176 -17.66 -20.78 -11.86
CA HIS A 176 -17.54 -20.15 -13.18
C HIS A 176 -16.16 -19.53 -13.42
N TYR A 177 -15.39 -19.21 -12.39
CA TYR A 177 -14.01 -18.69 -12.50
C TYR A 177 -12.98 -19.79 -12.77
N LEU A 178 -13.36 -21.07 -12.71
CA LEU A 178 -12.49 -22.20 -12.98
C LEU A 178 -12.48 -22.58 -14.47
N ILE A 179 -11.34 -23.06 -14.96
CA ILE A 179 -11.18 -23.56 -16.34
C ILE A 179 -12.09 -24.77 -16.57
N LYS A 180 -12.07 -25.72 -15.62
CA LYS A 180 -12.89 -26.93 -15.60
C LYS A 180 -14.07 -26.73 -14.68
N SER A 181 -15.10 -26.02 -15.15
CA SER A 181 -16.36 -25.93 -14.42
C SER A 181 -17.07 -27.31 -14.47
N PRO A 182 -17.47 -27.89 -13.33
CA PRO A 182 -18.20 -29.18 -13.31
C PRO A 182 -19.53 -29.12 -14.06
N ASN A 183 -20.06 -27.94 -14.35
CA ASN A 183 -21.31 -27.76 -15.11
C ASN A 183 -21.13 -27.76 -16.64
N LYS A 184 -19.90 -27.89 -17.17
CA LYS A 184 -19.70 -27.96 -18.63
C LYS A 184 -20.11 -29.29 -19.26
N THR A 185 -20.28 -30.37 -18.49
CA THR A 185 -20.57 -31.71 -19.04
C THR A 185 -22.06 -32.03 -19.22
N ASN A 186 -23.00 -31.19 -18.77
CA ASN A 186 -24.45 -31.42 -18.92
C ASN A 186 -25.20 -30.33 -19.69
N ALA A 187 -24.53 -29.38 -20.33
CA ALA A 187 -25.16 -28.35 -21.16
C ALA A 187 -25.37 -28.82 -22.62
N LEU A 188 -25.96 -30.01 -22.78
CA LEU A 188 -26.59 -30.48 -24.03
C LEU A 188 -28.04 -30.90 -23.70
N SER A 189 -28.78 -29.97 -23.11
CA SER A 189 -30.25 -29.97 -23.15
C SER A 189 -30.71 -28.54 -22.85
N GLY A 190 -31.64 -28.04 -23.66
CA GLY A 190 -31.90 -26.61 -23.84
C GLY A 190 -32.36 -25.84 -22.60
N ALA A 191 -32.26 -24.51 -22.73
CA ALA A 191 -32.70 -23.46 -21.80
C ALA A 191 -31.72 -23.09 -20.66
N ALA A 192 -30.58 -22.48 -21.02
CA ALA A 192 -29.89 -21.48 -20.19
C ALA A 192 -28.94 -20.62 -21.05
N GLU A 193 -29.45 -20.03 -22.14
CA GLU A 193 -28.82 -18.87 -22.77
C GLU A 193 -29.06 -17.67 -21.83
N GLY A 194 -28.09 -17.34 -20.96
CA GLY A 194 -28.27 -16.16 -20.11
C GLY A 194 -27.21 -15.82 -19.05
N LEU A 195 -26.24 -16.68 -18.74
CA LEU A 195 -25.27 -16.39 -17.68
C LEU A 195 -23.85 -16.81 -18.08
N VAL A 196 -23.33 -16.19 -19.15
CA VAL A 196 -21.88 -15.96 -19.22
C VAL A 196 -21.62 -14.86 -18.20
N PRO A 197 -20.75 -15.05 -17.18
CA PRO A 197 -20.41 -13.95 -16.30
C PRO A 197 -19.83 -12.84 -17.17
N GLU A 198 -20.53 -11.70 -17.27
CA GLU A 198 -19.89 -10.48 -17.75
C GLU A 198 -18.62 -10.30 -16.91
N LYS A 199 -17.52 -9.94 -17.59
CA LYS A 199 -16.21 -9.79 -16.96
C LYS A 199 -16.39 -8.91 -15.72
N ALA A 200 -16.00 -9.41 -14.55
CA ALA A 200 -16.16 -8.67 -13.30
C ALA A 200 -15.56 -7.27 -13.46
N VAL A 201 -16.35 -6.25 -13.13
CA VAL A 201 -15.99 -4.84 -13.33
C VAL A 201 -15.39 -4.31 -12.03
N ASN A 202 -14.22 -3.68 -12.13
CA ASN A 202 -13.63 -3.00 -10.98
C ASN A 202 -14.44 -1.75 -10.64
N VAL A 203 -14.85 -1.63 -9.39
CA VAL A 203 -15.46 -0.41 -8.85
C VAL A 203 -14.38 0.47 -8.23
N TYR A 204 -14.45 1.78 -8.50
CA TYR A 204 -13.47 2.74 -8.01
C TYR A 204 -14.11 3.84 -7.15
N ASN A 205 -13.42 4.24 -6.10
CA ASN A 205 -13.65 5.49 -5.38
C ASN A 205 -12.59 6.52 -5.77
N TYR A 206 -13.01 7.78 -5.86
CA TYR A 206 -12.13 8.91 -6.18
C TYR A 206 -12.14 9.90 -5.02
N SER A 207 -10.98 10.14 -4.44
CA SER A 207 -10.78 11.11 -3.36
C SER A 207 -9.81 12.20 -3.80
N SER A 208 -9.91 13.40 -3.22
CA SER A 208 -9.06 14.53 -3.63
C SER A 208 -8.55 15.30 -2.42
N TYR A 209 -7.32 15.80 -2.52
CA TYR A 209 -6.72 16.70 -1.55
C TYR A 209 -5.69 17.58 -2.27
N GLY A 210 -5.71 18.89 -2.01
CA GLY A 210 -4.90 19.84 -2.79
C GLY A 210 -5.15 19.69 -4.30
N GLY A 211 -4.07 19.70 -5.07
CA GLY A 211 -4.03 19.44 -6.50
C GLY A 211 -4.15 17.96 -6.88
N PHE A 212 -4.17 17.03 -5.94
CA PHE A 212 -4.28 15.59 -6.22
C PHE A 212 -5.73 15.09 -6.36
N LEU A 213 -5.96 14.26 -7.38
CA LEU A 213 -7.04 13.28 -7.48
C LEU A 213 -6.49 11.86 -7.31
N MET A 214 -7.05 11.07 -6.41
CA MET A 214 -6.57 9.75 -6.07
C MET A 214 -7.66 8.71 -6.33
N ARG A 215 -7.29 7.61 -6.99
CA ARG A 215 -8.16 6.47 -7.25
C ARG A 215 -7.87 5.30 -6.30
N SER A 216 -8.91 4.75 -5.69
CA SER A 216 -8.86 3.47 -4.98
C SER A 216 -9.85 2.48 -5.57
N GLN A 217 -9.45 1.22 -5.71
CA GLN A 217 -10.38 0.13 -6.05
C GLN A 217 -11.13 -0.26 -4.78
N LEU A 218 -12.43 -0.53 -4.90
CA LEU A 218 -13.26 -0.98 -3.79
C LEU A 218 -13.45 -2.50 -3.89
N ASP A 219 -12.95 -3.22 -2.90
CA ASP A 219 -13.00 -4.68 -2.88
C ASP A 219 -14.31 -5.19 -2.27
N CYS A 220 -14.77 -4.58 -1.16
CA CYS A 220 -15.96 -5.02 -0.44
C CYS A 220 -16.77 -3.88 0.19
N PHE A 221 -18.05 -4.17 0.45
CA PHE A 221 -19.01 -3.30 1.15
C PHE A 221 -19.85 -4.05 2.18
N ASP A 222 -20.05 -3.45 3.36
CA ASP A 222 -21.05 -3.85 4.34
C ASP A 222 -21.70 -2.60 4.99
N PRO A 223 -23.04 -2.43 4.91
CA PRO A 223 -23.72 -1.24 5.39
C PRO A 223 -23.71 -1.07 6.93
N ARG A 224 -23.33 -2.11 7.68
CA ARG A 224 -23.24 -2.05 9.15
C ARG A 224 -21.90 -1.46 9.61
N LEU A 225 -20.91 -1.33 8.71
CA LEU A 225 -19.65 -0.69 9.02
C LEU A 225 -19.80 0.85 9.02
N PRO A 226 -18.99 1.58 9.82
CA PRO A 226 -18.96 3.03 9.82
C PRO A 226 -18.64 3.66 8.45
N GLY A 227 -18.84 4.98 8.36
CA GLY A 227 -18.46 5.76 7.19
C GLY A 227 -19.32 5.44 5.97
N ASN A 228 -18.67 5.02 4.88
CA ASN A 228 -19.35 4.63 3.63
C ASN A 228 -19.54 3.10 3.52
N GLY A 229 -19.26 2.34 4.57
CA GLY A 229 -19.41 0.88 4.62
C GLY A 229 -18.39 0.09 3.79
N THR A 230 -17.44 0.75 3.13
CA THR A 230 -16.45 0.07 2.28
C THR A 230 -15.23 -0.39 3.08
N PHE A 231 -14.65 -1.51 2.66
CA PHE A 231 -13.41 -2.02 3.23
C PHE A 231 -12.57 -2.74 2.17
N ASP A 232 -11.27 -2.79 2.42
CA ASP A 232 -10.29 -3.43 1.52
C ASP A 232 -10.15 -4.92 1.87
N LEU A 233 -9.97 -5.78 0.87
CA LEU A 233 -9.75 -7.21 1.08
C LEU A 233 -8.30 -7.56 0.75
N LYS A 234 -7.59 -8.20 1.69
CA LYS A 234 -6.19 -8.55 1.52
C LYS A 234 -5.93 -9.99 1.93
N THR A 235 -5.22 -10.71 1.07
CA THR A 235 -4.75 -12.06 1.39
C THR A 235 -3.30 -12.01 1.83
N ARG A 236 -3.00 -12.79 2.88
CA ARG A 236 -1.68 -12.85 3.49
C ARG A 236 -1.19 -14.29 3.49
N ALA A 237 -0.28 -14.59 2.57
CA ALA A 237 0.41 -15.87 2.57
C ALA A 237 1.30 -15.99 3.82
N ALA A 238 1.35 -17.18 4.39
CA ALA A 238 2.20 -17.54 5.50
C ALA A 238 3.68 -17.26 5.21
N CYS A 239 4.47 -16.96 6.26
CA CYS A 239 5.86 -16.54 6.09
C CYS A 239 6.72 -17.55 5.32
N ALA A 240 6.44 -18.85 5.46
CA ALA A 240 7.14 -19.91 4.73
C ALA A 240 7.05 -19.72 3.20
N ILE A 241 5.89 -19.31 2.68
CA ILE A 241 5.69 -19.08 1.23
C ILE A 241 6.26 -17.74 0.79
N ARG A 242 6.24 -16.73 1.67
CA ARG A 242 6.73 -15.38 1.32
C ARG A 242 8.25 -15.31 1.24
N TYR A 243 8.94 -16.02 2.13
CA TYR A 243 10.40 -16.05 2.17
C TYR A 243 10.99 -17.13 1.27
N ASP A 244 10.22 -18.16 0.95
CA ASP A 244 10.59 -19.19 -0.01
C ASP A 244 9.70 -19.09 -1.25
N GLN A 245 10.21 -18.40 -2.28
CA GLN A 245 9.51 -18.24 -3.56
C GLN A 245 9.66 -19.48 -4.48
N HIS A 246 10.06 -20.65 -3.97
CA HIS A 246 10.07 -21.89 -4.75
C HIS A 246 8.65 -22.18 -5.29
N PRO A 247 8.48 -22.62 -6.55
CA PRO A 247 7.18 -23.10 -7.06
C PRO A 247 6.58 -24.24 -6.21
N ASP A 248 7.45 -24.99 -5.52
CA ASP A 248 7.08 -26.06 -4.58
C ASP A 248 6.91 -25.54 -3.14
N SER A 249 7.05 -24.24 -2.87
CA SER A 249 6.77 -23.71 -1.53
C SER A 249 5.29 -23.87 -1.16
N ALA A 250 4.41 -24.06 -2.14
CA ALA A 250 3.05 -24.55 -1.94
C ALA A 250 2.99 -25.97 -1.31
N ARG A 251 4.08 -26.75 -1.31
CA ARG A 251 4.20 -28.06 -0.64
C ARG A 251 4.73 -27.95 0.80
N THR A 252 4.93 -26.73 1.32
CA THR A 252 5.33 -26.53 2.71
C THR A 252 4.25 -27.07 3.67
N ASN A 253 4.69 -27.71 4.75
CA ASN A 253 3.81 -28.15 5.84
C ASN A 253 3.53 -27.03 6.85
N TYR A 254 4.08 -25.82 6.65
CA TYR A 254 3.83 -24.69 7.54
C TYR A 254 2.35 -24.33 7.57
N ARG A 255 1.73 -24.46 8.74
CA ARG A 255 0.32 -24.10 8.98
C ARG A 255 0.19 -23.26 10.23
N ILE A 256 -0.54 -22.14 10.12
CA ILE A 256 -0.84 -21.31 11.27
C ILE A 256 -1.85 -22.07 12.16
N SER A 257 -1.42 -22.40 13.36
CA SER A 257 -2.19 -23.23 14.30
C SER A 257 -2.39 -22.56 15.67
N ARG A 258 -1.76 -21.40 15.89
CA ARG A 258 -1.81 -20.67 17.17
C ARG A 258 -2.14 -19.20 16.95
N SER A 259 -2.77 -18.56 17.94
CA SER A 259 -2.93 -17.11 17.93
C SER A 259 -1.60 -16.40 18.18
N TYR A 260 -0.83 -16.91 19.15
CA TYR A 260 0.40 -16.30 19.64
C TYR A 260 1.61 -17.23 19.47
N GLY A 261 2.80 -16.64 19.40
CA GLY A 261 4.07 -17.34 19.29
C GLY A 261 4.95 -16.78 18.17
N ARG A 262 6.19 -17.27 18.10
CA ARG A 262 7.16 -16.82 17.08
C ARG A 262 7.06 -17.56 15.74
N ILE A 263 6.35 -18.68 15.70
CA ILE A 263 6.27 -19.62 14.57
C ILE A 263 4.84 -20.16 14.50
N GLU A 264 4.32 -20.34 13.28
CA GLU A 264 3.00 -20.96 13.02
C GLU A 264 1.87 -20.26 13.79
N SER A 265 1.97 -18.94 13.91
CA SER A 265 1.04 -18.12 14.67
C SER A 265 0.58 -16.90 13.89
N PHE A 266 -0.63 -16.43 14.18
CA PHE A 266 -1.13 -15.17 13.64
C PHE A 266 -0.30 -13.97 14.12
N GLU A 267 0.15 -13.97 15.38
CA GLU A 267 1.06 -12.95 15.91
C GLU A 267 2.34 -12.81 15.08
N ARG A 268 2.92 -13.94 14.63
CA ARG A 268 4.11 -13.91 13.76
C ARG A 268 3.80 -13.26 12.42
N GLU A 269 2.69 -13.63 11.79
CA GLU A 269 2.31 -13.08 10.48
C GLU A 269 1.96 -11.59 10.57
N TYR A 270 1.27 -11.17 11.64
CA TYR A 270 0.96 -9.78 11.94
C TYR A 270 2.23 -8.96 12.23
N SER A 271 3.14 -9.49 13.04
CA SER A 271 4.46 -8.87 13.30
C SER A 271 5.23 -8.68 12.00
N ASP A 272 5.28 -9.69 11.14
CA ASP A 272 5.96 -9.58 9.84
C ASP A 272 5.24 -8.60 8.90
N LEU A 273 3.90 -8.52 8.94
CA LEU A 273 3.13 -7.55 8.16
C LEU A 273 3.47 -6.10 8.56
N ILE A 274 3.71 -5.84 9.85
CA ILE A 274 4.22 -4.55 10.34
C ILE A 274 5.65 -4.31 9.84
N LYS A 275 6.57 -5.25 10.08
CA LYS A 275 8.01 -5.08 9.75
C LYS A 275 8.25 -4.80 8.27
N THR A 276 7.47 -5.41 7.38
CA THR A 276 7.62 -5.19 5.93
C THR A 276 6.99 -3.88 5.44
N GLY A 277 6.37 -3.09 6.33
CA GLY A 277 5.60 -1.90 5.96
C GLY A 277 4.26 -2.24 5.28
N GLY A 278 3.85 -3.51 5.28
CA GLY A 278 2.63 -3.96 4.63
C GLY A 278 1.37 -3.43 5.33
N LEU A 279 1.35 -3.44 6.66
CA LEU A 279 0.22 -2.88 7.41
C LEU A 279 0.13 -1.36 7.24
N LEU A 280 1.26 -0.65 7.24
CA LEU A 280 1.28 0.80 7.00
C LEU A 280 0.79 1.13 5.59
N LYS A 281 1.19 0.34 4.59
CA LYS A 281 0.64 0.42 3.24
C LYS A 281 -0.88 0.29 3.27
N TYR A 282 -1.42 -0.74 3.93
CA TYR A 282 -2.87 -0.93 4.03
C TYR A 282 -3.59 0.26 4.67
N GLY A 283 -3.02 0.86 5.72
CA GLY A 283 -3.54 2.09 6.31
C GLY A 283 -3.67 3.25 5.30
N PHE A 284 -2.67 3.43 4.43
CA PHE A 284 -2.77 4.41 3.34
C PHE A 284 -3.80 4.02 2.27
N GLN A 285 -3.96 2.72 1.96
CA GLN A 285 -4.99 2.28 1.01
C GLN A 285 -6.40 2.59 1.52
N ALA A 286 -6.67 2.24 2.79
CA ALA A 286 -7.95 2.55 3.42
C ALA A 286 -8.20 4.06 3.48
N ARG A 287 -7.19 4.86 3.82
CA ARG A 287 -7.32 6.32 3.88
C ARG A 287 -7.61 6.95 2.52
N ILE A 288 -6.85 6.57 1.48
CA ILE A 288 -7.09 7.04 0.10
C ILE A 288 -8.48 6.58 -0.38
N GLY A 289 -8.85 5.34 -0.09
CA GLY A 289 -10.13 4.75 -0.46
C GLY A 289 -11.31 5.23 0.36
N GLN A 290 -11.09 5.98 1.44
CA GLN A 290 -12.13 6.33 2.44
C GLN A 290 -12.85 5.08 2.98
N MET A 291 -12.10 4.02 3.21
CA MET A 291 -12.58 2.74 3.72
C MET A 291 -12.53 2.71 5.24
N ASP A 292 -13.42 1.92 5.85
CA ASP A 292 -13.47 1.74 7.30
C ASP A 292 -12.26 0.93 7.83
N GLY A 293 -11.80 -0.05 7.05
CA GLY A 293 -10.73 -0.93 7.47
C GLY A 293 -10.29 -1.93 6.41
N ILE A 294 -9.55 -2.95 6.87
CA ILE A 294 -8.90 -3.96 6.04
C ILE A 294 -9.28 -5.34 6.56
N PHE A 295 -9.88 -6.16 5.71
CA PHE A 295 -10.07 -7.58 5.96
C PHE A 295 -8.84 -8.36 5.51
N ILE A 296 -8.25 -9.14 6.42
CA ILE A 296 -7.06 -9.96 6.16
C ILE A 296 -7.42 -11.44 6.20
N ALA A 297 -7.19 -12.14 5.10
CA ALA A 297 -7.32 -13.60 4.99
C ALA A 297 -5.93 -14.27 5.00
N TYR A 298 -5.59 -14.98 6.06
CA TYR A 298 -4.31 -15.67 6.21
C TYR A 298 -4.37 -17.06 5.55
N HIS A 299 -3.39 -17.42 4.72
CA HIS A 299 -3.42 -18.68 3.97
C HIS A 299 -2.04 -19.32 3.75
N SER A 300 -2.04 -20.62 3.49
CA SER A 300 -0.86 -21.41 3.09
C SER A 300 -0.85 -21.74 1.59
N VAL A 301 -1.43 -20.87 0.74
CA VAL A 301 -1.72 -21.07 -0.69
C VAL A 301 -2.73 -22.21 -0.98
N ASN A 302 -2.72 -23.30 -0.22
CA ASN A 302 -3.63 -24.44 -0.38
C ASN A 302 -4.84 -24.42 0.56
N SER A 303 -4.77 -23.63 1.64
CA SER A 303 -5.85 -23.55 2.64
C SER A 303 -5.83 -22.21 3.36
N PHE A 304 -7.00 -21.70 3.74
CA PHE A 304 -7.08 -20.59 4.68
C PHE A 304 -6.81 -21.10 6.10
N SER A 305 -6.07 -20.31 6.88
CA SER A 305 -5.86 -20.57 8.31
C SER A 305 -6.85 -19.80 9.18
N GLY A 306 -7.22 -18.59 8.76
CA GLY A 306 -8.16 -17.74 9.47
C GLY A 306 -8.19 -16.32 8.94
N PHE A 307 -8.97 -15.49 9.60
CA PHE A 307 -9.39 -14.18 9.14
C PHE A 307 -9.31 -13.15 10.26
N GLN A 308 -9.08 -11.89 9.90
CA GLN A 308 -9.02 -10.78 10.85
C GLN A 308 -9.52 -9.52 10.16
N TYR A 309 -10.35 -8.74 10.84
CA TYR A 309 -10.68 -7.39 10.42
C TYR A 309 -9.86 -6.38 11.23
N LEU A 310 -9.28 -5.39 10.56
CA LEU A 310 -8.53 -4.31 11.16
C LEU A 310 -9.15 -2.97 10.74
N PRO A 311 -9.90 -2.31 11.62
CA PRO A 311 -10.34 -0.93 11.41
C PRO A 311 -9.14 -0.01 11.17
N LEU A 312 -9.32 1.04 10.36
CA LEU A 312 -8.27 2.02 10.08
C LEU A 312 -7.75 2.67 11.37
N SER A 313 -8.62 2.91 12.35
CA SER A 313 -8.24 3.43 13.67
C SER A 313 -7.28 2.51 14.43
N GLU A 314 -7.43 1.19 14.31
CA GLU A 314 -6.49 0.23 14.90
C GLU A 314 -5.13 0.25 14.20
N ILE A 315 -5.13 0.38 12.87
CA ILE A 315 -3.90 0.55 12.10
C ILE A 315 -3.20 1.86 12.51
N ASP A 316 -3.96 2.94 12.68
CA ASP A 316 -3.43 4.23 13.12
C ASP A 316 -2.82 4.13 14.53
N ARG A 317 -3.49 3.43 15.46
CA ARG A 317 -2.96 3.17 16.81
C ARG A 317 -1.62 2.45 16.78
N VAL A 318 -1.38 1.55 15.83
CA VAL A 318 -0.07 0.87 15.70
C VAL A 318 1.05 1.84 15.35
N PHE A 319 0.84 2.74 14.38
CA PHE A 319 1.93 3.55 13.80
C PHE A 319 2.03 4.96 14.41
N TYR A 320 0.93 5.53 14.84
CA TYR A 320 0.85 6.93 15.23
C TYR A 320 0.73 7.15 16.74
N THR A 321 0.68 6.11 17.57
CA THR A 321 0.65 6.31 19.04
C THR A 321 2.01 6.72 19.60
N ASP A 322 2.01 7.64 20.57
CA ASP A 322 3.13 7.86 21.48
C ASP A 322 2.79 7.32 22.88
N GLY A 323 3.58 6.36 23.38
CA GLY A 323 3.28 5.66 24.63
C GLY A 323 3.34 6.55 25.88
N ARG A 324 4.14 7.63 25.86
CA ARG A 324 4.22 8.58 26.99
C ARG A 324 2.96 9.45 27.02
N VAL A 325 2.51 9.90 25.87
CA VAL A 325 1.27 10.69 25.72
C VAL A 325 0.07 9.83 26.09
N GLN A 326 0.00 8.60 25.59
CA GLN A 326 -1.05 7.66 25.94
C GLN A 326 -1.13 7.43 27.46
N THR A 327 0.01 7.13 28.09
CA THR A 327 0.07 6.97 29.56
C THR A 327 -0.37 8.23 30.30
N THR A 328 -0.01 9.42 29.79
CA THR A 328 -0.40 10.69 30.41
C THR A 328 -1.90 10.96 30.29
N ILE A 329 -2.49 10.63 29.13
CA ILE A 329 -3.94 10.68 28.91
C ILE A 329 -4.64 9.76 29.91
N GLU A 330 -4.25 8.50 29.97
CA GLU A 330 -4.90 7.50 30.82
C GLU A 330 -4.78 7.76 32.33
N THR A 331 -3.64 8.32 32.79
CA THR A 331 -3.35 8.45 34.23
C THR A 331 -3.66 9.82 34.82
N ARG A 332 -3.70 10.88 34.00
CA ARG A 332 -3.80 12.27 34.50
C ARG A 332 -5.00 13.05 33.99
N HIS A 333 -5.80 12.49 33.08
CA HIS A 333 -6.97 13.16 32.53
C HIS A 333 -8.27 12.59 33.06
N THR A 334 -9.33 13.38 32.98
CA THR A 334 -10.71 12.97 33.27
C THR A 334 -11.22 11.96 32.22
N ALA A 335 -12.28 11.22 32.54
CA ALA A 335 -12.86 10.25 31.60
C ALA A 335 -13.30 10.90 30.28
N GLU A 336 -13.85 12.11 30.34
CA GLU A 336 -14.26 12.90 29.18
C GLU A 336 -13.06 13.25 28.29
N GLN A 337 -11.95 13.64 28.90
CA GLN A 337 -10.71 13.97 28.19
C GLN A 337 -10.02 12.72 27.60
N VAL A 338 -10.12 11.57 28.27
CA VAL A 338 -9.64 10.30 27.70
C VAL A 338 -10.44 9.94 26.45
N LEU A 339 -11.77 10.01 26.52
CA LEU A 339 -12.65 9.76 25.38
C LEU A 339 -12.39 10.73 24.22
N GLU A 340 -12.16 12.00 24.52
CA GLU A 340 -11.83 13.00 23.51
C GLU A 340 -10.52 12.71 22.79
N ASN A 341 -9.51 12.16 23.47
CA ASN A 341 -8.20 11.87 22.90
C ASN A 341 -8.03 10.42 22.45
N ASP A 342 -9.08 9.60 22.51
CA ASP A 342 -9.04 8.18 22.11
C ASP A 342 -8.66 7.99 20.62
N ASN A 343 -8.86 9.04 19.81
CA ASN A 343 -8.56 9.07 18.38
C ASN A 343 -7.31 9.91 18.03
N ILE A 344 -6.46 10.27 19.00
CA ILE A 344 -5.28 11.12 18.74
C ILE A 344 -4.34 10.53 17.68
N ALA A 345 -4.18 9.20 17.67
CA ALA A 345 -3.39 8.51 16.66
C ALA A 345 -3.96 8.72 15.24
N SER A 346 -5.28 8.60 15.08
CA SER A 346 -5.95 8.86 13.79
C SER A 346 -5.90 10.34 13.40
N PHE A 347 -5.99 11.26 14.37
CA PHE A 347 -5.78 12.69 14.13
C PHE A 347 -4.37 12.97 13.57
N VAL A 348 -3.33 12.40 14.18
CA VAL A 348 -1.95 12.56 13.70
C VAL A 348 -1.76 11.91 12.33
N ALA A 349 -2.31 10.71 12.12
CA ALA A 349 -2.25 10.01 10.85
C ALA A 349 -2.86 10.83 9.71
N GLU A 350 -4.04 11.42 9.94
CA GLU A 350 -4.74 12.24 8.95
C GLU A 350 -3.97 13.52 8.62
N ASN A 351 -3.43 14.22 9.63
CA ASN A 351 -2.64 15.41 9.40
C ASN A 351 -1.32 15.10 8.65
N GLN A 352 -0.61 14.04 9.04
CA GLN A 352 0.60 13.64 8.33
C GLN A 352 0.32 13.22 6.89
N PHE A 353 -0.80 12.53 6.63
CA PHE A 353 -1.22 12.19 5.27
C PHE A 353 -1.44 13.44 4.41
N LYS A 354 -2.17 14.43 4.94
CA LYS A 354 -2.41 15.72 4.28
C LYS A 354 -1.13 16.50 3.99
N VAL A 355 -0.24 16.60 4.98
CA VAL A 355 1.06 17.25 4.82
C VAL A 355 1.91 16.53 3.79
N SER A 356 1.89 15.20 3.78
CA SER A 356 2.63 14.39 2.79
C SER A 356 2.21 14.73 1.36
N LEU A 357 0.90 14.89 1.12
CA LEU A 357 0.38 15.27 -0.20
C LEU A 357 0.74 16.70 -0.57
N ALA A 358 0.67 17.65 0.37
CA ALA A 358 1.07 19.04 0.13
C ALA A 358 2.56 19.18 -0.22
N VAL A 359 3.44 18.53 0.56
CA VAL A 359 4.88 18.49 0.27
C VAL A 359 5.15 17.88 -1.09
N TRP A 360 4.45 16.79 -1.43
CA TRP A 360 4.63 16.12 -2.71
C TRP A 360 4.17 16.97 -3.89
N GLU A 361 3.04 17.65 -3.76
CA GLU A 361 2.53 18.62 -4.73
C GLU A 361 3.58 19.71 -4.98
N GLU A 362 4.08 20.35 -3.93
CA GLU A 362 5.05 21.44 -4.05
C GLU A 362 6.40 20.98 -4.64
N ILE A 363 6.86 19.77 -4.31
CA ILE A 363 8.07 19.19 -4.94
C ILE A 363 7.89 19.09 -6.47
N MET A 364 6.72 18.63 -6.93
CA MET A 364 6.46 18.48 -8.36
C MET A 364 6.22 19.83 -9.04
N GLU A 365 5.62 20.80 -8.35
CA GLU A 365 5.47 22.17 -8.85
C GLU A 365 6.82 22.85 -9.03
N VAL A 366 7.71 22.77 -8.02
CA VAL A 366 9.08 23.31 -8.10
C VAL A 366 9.85 22.67 -9.24
N ALA A 367 9.74 21.34 -9.42
CA ALA A 367 10.39 20.65 -10.53
C ALA A 367 9.88 21.12 -11.89
N VAL A 368 8.56 21.27 -12.05
CA VAL A 368 7.95 21.80 -13.29
C VAL A 368 8.39 23.24 -13.54
N ASP A 369 8.45 24.07 -12.50
CA ASP A 369 8.89 25.47 -12.60
C ASP A 369 10.36 25.59 -13.01
N ASP A 370 11.24 24.73 -12.49
CA ASP A 370 12.65 24.71 -12.86
C ASP A 370 12.87 24.22 -14.32
N PHE A 371 11.92 23.47 -14.89
CA PHE A 371 11.95 23.12 -16.32
C PHE A 371 11.44 24.25 -17.23
N LYS A 372 10.66 25.23 -16.74
CA LYS A 372 10.13 26.32 -17.56
C LYS A 372 11.24 27.16 -18.19
N GLY A 373 11.09 27.51 -19.46
CA GLY A 373 12.08 28.27 -20.22
C GLY A 373 13.33 27.46 -20.62
N THR A 374 13.39 26.17 -20.30
CA THR A 374 14.42 25.24 -20.78
C THR A 374 13.88 24.39 -21.94
N GLU A 375 14.74 23.61 -22.60
CA GLU A 375 14.32 22.64 -23.61
C GLU A 375 13.47 21.47 -23.05
N HIS A 376 13.36 21.37 -21.72
CA HIS A 376 12.60 20.34 -21.01
C HIS A 376 11.22 20.78 -20.55
N GLU A 377 10.80 22.02 -20.86
CA GLU A 377 9.49 22.53 -20.50
C GLU A 377 8.38 21.62 -21.05
N GLY A 378 7.46 21.20 -20.16
CA GLY A 378 6.35 20.33 -20.53
C GLY A 378 6.74 18.88 -20.87
N MET A 379 8.00 18.47 -20.69
CA MET A 379 8.39 17.06 -20.83
C MET A 379 7.93 16.23 -19.63
N PRO A 380 7.68 14.91 -19.81
CA PRO A 380 7.54 14.02 -18.68
C PRO A 380 8.90 13.82 -17.99
N TYR A 381 8.87 13.44 -16.73
CA TYR A 381 10.08 13.25 -15.93
C TYR A 381 9.95 12.10 -14.94
N ARG A 382 11.09 11.53 -14.58
CA ARG A 382 11.20 10.53 -13.51
C ARG A 382 11.59 11.21 -12.23
N LEU A 383 10.81 10.98 -11.19
CA LEU A 383 11.02 11.50 -9.85
C LEU A 383 11.59 10.39 -8.96
N ILE A 384 12.78 10.58 -8.43
CA ILE A 384 13.46 9.61 -7.55
C ILE A 384 13.49 10.20 -6.15
N MET A 385 12.89 9.53 -5.18
CA MET A 385 12.73 10.04 -3.82
C MET A 385 13.31 9.07 -2.81
N LYS A 386 14.05 9.58 -1.83
CA LYS A 386 14.59 8.75 -0.74
C LYS A 386 14.72 9.55 0.53
N ARG A 387 14.10 9.06 1.61
CA ARG A 387 14.39 9.53 2.96
C ARG A 387 15.78 9.07 3.37
N GLU A 388 16.55 10.01 3.90
CA GLU A 388 17.86 9.79 4.48
C GLU A 388 17.91 10.29 5.93
N THR A 389 18.95 9.92 6.66
CA THR A 389 19.11 10.31 8.05
C THR A 389 20.56 10.64 8.34
N ARG A 390 20.78 11.77 9.00
CA ARG A 390 22.10 12.26 9.38
C ARG A 390 22.23 12.35 10.89
N LEU A 391 23.38 11.93 11.40
CA LEU A 391 23.79 12.13 12.79
C LEU A 391 24.16 13.61 13.01
N LEU A 392 23.54 14.26 13.99
CA LEU A 392 23.91 15.59 14.44
C LEU A 392 25.11 15.48 15.38
N ARG A 393 26.31 15.75 14.87
CA ARG A 393 27.59 15.59 15.60
C ARG A 393 27.82 16.67 16.69
N ALA A 394 27.15 17.82 16.61
CA ALA A 394 27.48 19.01 17.41
C ALA A 394 26.74 19.14 18.76
N SER A 395 25.82 18.22 19.08
CA SER A 395 24.93 18.35 20.24
C SER A 395 24.94 17.08 21.11
N ARG A 396 26.14 16.53 21.39
CA ARG A 396 26.32 15.63 22.53
C ARG A 396 26.55 16.46 23.79
N PRO A 397 25.55 16.65 24.67
CA PRO A 397 25.85 17.00 26.05
C PRO A 397 26.71 15.87 26.64
N LEU A 398 27.67 16.21 27.51
CA LEU A 398 28.65 15.26 28.07
C LEU A 398 28.03 14.02 28.75
N ASN A 399 26.73 14.05 29.06
CA ASN A 399 26.01 13.04 29.82
C ASN A 399 25.02 12.17 29.01
N MET A 400 24.99 12.26 27.66
CA MET A 400 24.12 11.39 26.84
C MET A 400 24.82 10.08 26.46
N HIS A 401 24.11 8.96 26.60
CA HIS A 401 24.62 7.67 26.16
C HIS A 401 24.76 7.64 24.63
N ALA A 402 25.68 6.82 24.11
CA ALA A 402 25.95 6.75 22.67
C ALA A 402 24.71 6.41 21.81
N ASN A 403 23.69 5.79 22.41
CA ASN A 403 22.41 5.43 21.79
C ASN A 403 21.39 6.58 21.68
N ASP A 404 21.67 7.74 22.30
CA ASP A 404 20.76 8.90 22.28
C ASP A 404 21.12 9.93 21.19
N ALA A 405 22.07 9.61 20.30
CA ALA A 405 22.56 10.55 19.30
C ALA A 405 21.40 11.18 18.49
N LEU A 406 21.35 12.52 18.49
CA LEU A 406 20.33 13.26 17.76
C LEU A 406 20.46 12.98 16.26
N HIS A 407 19.36 12.54 15.67
CA HIS A 407 19.24 12.29 14.25
C HIS A 407 18.30 13.29 13.61
N GLU A 408 18.63 13.68 12.39
CA GLU A 408 17.77 14.48 11.53
C GLU A 408 17.45 13.70 10.27
N SER A 409 16.16 13.55 9.97
CA SER A 409 15.69 13.00 8.71
C SER A 409 15.50 14.11 7.69
N TYR A 410 15.95 13.86 6.47
CA TYR A 410 15.69 14.70 5.31
C TYR A 410 15.35 13.79 4.13
N MET A 411 14.77 14.34 3.07
CA MET A 411 14.49 13.59 1.85
C MET A 411 15.29 14.19 0.71
N THR A 412 16.00 13.34 -0.03
CA THR A 412 16.64 13.70 -1.29
C THR A 412 15.70 13.34 -2.41
N VAL A 413 15.47 14.27 -3.33
CA VAL A 413 14.62 14.08 -4.50
C VAL A 413 15.39 14.49 -5.75
N PHE A 414 15.30 13.68 -6.79
CA PHE A 414 15.83 13.99 -8.10
C PHE A 414 14.72 14.01 -9.14
N ALA A 415 14.68 15.03 -9.99
CA ALA A 415 13.81 15.08 -11.15
C ALA A 415 14.66 14.98 -12.42
N VAL A 416 14.40 13.94 -13.22
CA VAL A 416 15.13 13.61 -14.45
C VAL A 416 14.17 13.76 -15.63
N PRO A 417 14.30 14.80 -16.47
CA PRO A 417 13.46 14.95 -17.65
C PRO A 417 13.75 13.82 -18.65
N MET A 418 12.70 13.32 -19.30
CA MET A 418 12.84 12.23 -20.26
C MET A 418 11.77 12.27 -21.34
N THR A 419 12.04 11.63 -22.47
CA THR A 419 11.06 11.52 -23.55
C THR A 419 10.03 10.42 -23.23
N GLN A 420 8.84 10.53 -23.84
CA GLN A 420 7.80 9.51 -23.71
C GLN A 420 8.31 8.12 -24.14
N SER A 421 9.16 8.05 -25.16
CA SER A 421 9.76 6.80 -25.62
C SER A 421 10.68 6.17 -24.56
N LYS A 422 11.48 6.97 -23.84
CA LYS A 422 12.32 6.46 -22.73
C LYS A 422 11.44 5.93 -21.58
N ILE A 423 10.32 6.59 -21.28
CA ILE A 423 9.33 6.13 -20.29
C ILE A 423 8.72 4.78 -20.69
N GLU A 424 8.29 4.64 -21.94
CA GLU A 424 7.72 3.39 -22.44
C GLU A 424 8.75 2.25 -22.41
N LYS A 425 10.01 2.53 -22.75
CA LYS A 425 11.11 1.56 -22.60
C LYS A 425 11.27 1.10 -21.15
N LEU A 426 11.28 2.03 -20.18
CA LEU A 426 11.39 1.70 -18.76
C LEU A 426 10.19 0.88 -18.26
N GLN A 427 8.97 1.29 -18.60
CA GLN A 427 7.74 0.61 -18.17
C GLN A 427 7.59 -0.80 -18.76
N ASN A 428 8.13 -1.04 -19.95
CA ASN A 428 8.10 -2.36 -20.59
C ASN A 428 9.38 -3.17 -20.36
N PHE A 429 10.37 -2.63 -19.63
CA PHE A 429 11.69 -3.25 -19.47
C PHE A 429 11.61 -4.66 -18.90
N ALA A 430 10.93 -4.83 -17.77
CA ALA A 430 10.84 -6.11 -17.07
C ALA A 430 10.21 -7.23 -17.92
N SER A 431 9.26 -6.89 -18.78
CA SER A 431 8.56 -7.85 -19.65
C SER A 431 9.44 -8.49 -20.73
N GLN A 432 10.62 -7.94 -20.99
CA GLN A 432 11.58 -8.48 -21.97
C GLN A 432 12.31 -9.73 -21.45
N PHE A 433 12.25 -9.97 -20.14
CA PHE A 433 12.96 -11.07 -19.49
C PHE A 433 11.97 -12.13 -19.02
N LYS A 434 12.29 -13.40 -19.29
CA LYS A 434 11.49 -14.53 -18.81
C LYS A 434 11.77 -14.79 -17.34
N THR A 435 11.10 -14.05 -16.46
CA THR A 435 11.28 -14.13 -15.00
C THR A 435 10.03 -14.55 -14.26
N SER A 436 8.87 -14.52 -14.93
CA SER A 436 7.57 -14.87 -14.34
C SER A 436 7.55 -16.28 -13.74
N PHE A 437 6.75 -16.45 -12.70
CA PHE A 437 6.45 -17.76 -12.12
C PHE A 437 5.69 -18.67 -13.10
N ARG A 438 5.03 -18.09 -14.11
CA ARG A 438 4.29 -18.83 -15.15
C ARG A 438 5.20 -19.50 -16.18
N GLU A 439 6.44 -19.04 -16.29
CA GLU A 439 7.42 -19.60 -17.21
C GLU A 439 7.95 -20.94 -16.69
N ASN A 440 8.03 -21.94 -17.55
CA ASN A 440 8.60 -23.25 -17.23
C ASN A 440 10.13 -23.18 -17.22
N LEU A 441 10.70 -22.55 -16.20
CA LEU A 441 12.13 -22.32 -16.02
C LEU A 441 12.61 -22.90 -14.68
N THR A 442 13.83 -23.45 -14.69
CA THR A 442 14.53 -23.81 -13.44
C THR A 442 14.87 -22.56 -12.63
N GLN A 443 15.13 -22.71 -11.33
CA GLN A 443 15.54 -21.58 -10.49
C GLN A 443 16.84 -20.93 -10.95
N GLU A 444 17.81 -21.74 -11.38
CA GLU A 444 19.08 -21.26 -11.89
C GLU A 444 18.89 -20.44 -13.17
N GLN A 445 18.05 -20.91 -14.10
CA GLN A 445 17.70 -20.16 -15.31
C GLN A 445 16.99 -18.84 -14.96
N ARG A 446 16.03 -18.87 -14.04
CA ARG A 446 15.31 -17.67 -13.60
C ARG A 446 16.26 -16.67 -12.93
N LEU A 447 17.20 -17.14 -12.11
CA LEU A 447 18.23 -16.31 -11.48
C LEU A 447 19.14 -15.68 -12.53
N LEU A 448 19.61 -16.44 -13.52
CA LEU A 448 20.40 -15.91 -14.62
C LEU A 448 19.65 -14.82 -15.40
N ASN A 449 18.38 -15.03 -15.70
CA ASN A 449 17.53 -14.02 -16.35
C ASN A 449 17.37 -12.76 -15.48
N LEU A 450 17.23 -12.90 -14.17
CA LEU A 450 17.16 -11.77 -13.23
C LEU A 450 18.47 -10.98 -13.17
N LEU A 451 19.62 -11.67 -13.14
CA LEU A 451 20.95 -11.03 -13.17
C LEU A 451 21.19 -10.31 -14.49
N GLU A 452 20.76 -10.89 -15.61
CA GLU A 452 20.83 -10.22 -16.91
C GLU A 452 19.92 -8.98 -16.96
N ALA A 453 18.69 -9.09 -16.42
CA ALA A 453 17.76 -7.96 -16.31
C ALA A 453 18.35 -6.84 -15.47
N GLU A 454 18.95 -7.15 -14.33
CA GLU A 454 19.64 -6.17 -13.47
C GLU A 454 20.75 -5.44 -14.24
N ARG A 455 21.65 -6.17 -14.92
CA ARG A 455 22.75 -5.58 -15.69
C ARG A 455 22.22 -4.62 -16.76
N LYS A 456 21.26 -5.07 -17.58
CA LYS A 456 20.68 -4.26 -18.65
C LYS A 456 19.88 -3.08 -18.12
N LEU A 457 19.26 -3.20 -16.94
CA LEU A 457 18.54 -2.09 -16.32
C LEU A 457 19.51 -1.02 -15.83
N ASN A 458 20.66 -1.42 -15.30
CA ASN A 458 21.72 -0.49 -14.91
C ASN A 458 22.26 0.28 -16.12
N GLU A 459 22.46 -0.39 -17.26
CA GLU A 459 22.84 0.25 -18.53
C GLU A 459 21.79 1.27 -18.99
N LEU A 460 20.51 0.88 -18.99
CA LEU A 460 19.41 1.78 -19.36
C LEU A 460 19.28 2.97 -18.39
N ASN A 461 19.46 2.76 -17.08
CA ASN A 461 19.42 3.83 -16.10
C ASN A 461 20.54 4.85 -16.33
N SER A 462 21.74 4.41 -16.72
CA SER A 462 22.85 5.29 -17.09
C SER A 462 22.52 6.11 -18.34
N GLU A 463 22.00 5.48 -19.41
CA GLU A 463 21.57 6.15 -20.65
C GLU A 463 20.46 7.19 -20.40
N VAL A 464 19.62 6.96 -19.40
CA VAL A 464 18.54 7.88 -19.03
C VAL A 464 19.08 9.18 -18.43
N VAL A 465 20.23 9.15 -17.75
CA VAL A 465 20.79 10.31 -17.01
C VAL A 465 22.02 10.95 -17.68
N GLU A 466 22.61 10.32 -18.70
CA GLU A 466 23.90 10.75 -19.29
C GLU A 466 23.86 12.14 -19.93
N ASP A 467 22.77 12.47 -20.64
CA ASP A 467 22.66 13.70 -21.44
C ASP A 467 21.52 14.62 -20.99
N VAL A 468 21.11 14.57 -19.72
CA VAL A 468 20.00 15.39 -19.19
C VAL A 468 20.39 16.06 -17.87
N PRO A 469 19.91 17.30 -17.62
CA PRO A 469 20.14 17.96 -16.35
C PRO A 469 19.45 17.20 -15.23
N LEU A 470 20.21 16.89 -14.18
CA LEU A 470 19.70 16.30 -12.95
C LEU A 470 19.31 17.43 -12.00
N LEU A 471 18.01 17.70 -11.89
CA LEU A 471 17.52 18.60 -10.85
C LEU A 471 17.50 17.83 -9.52
N SER A 472 18.07 18.43 -8.48
CA SER A 472 18.20 17.83 -7.15
C SER A 472 17.53 18.73 -6.13
N TYR A 473 16.77 18.12 -5.22
CA TYR A 473 16.07 18.84 -4.16
C TYR A 473 16.33 18.15 -2.83
N ARG A 474 16.41 18.94 -1.77
CA ARG A 474 16.47 18.45 -0.40
C ARG A 474 15.32 19.01 0.41
N ILE A 475 14.53 18.10 0.98
CA ILE A 475 13.38 18.44 1.81
C ILE A 475 13.70 18.17 3.27
N LYS A 476 13.46 19.16 4.11
CA LYS A 476 13.50 19.04 5.57
C LYS A 476 12.14 19.34 6.14
N THR A 477 11.77 18.65 7.20
CA THR A 477 10.49 18.83 7.88
C THR A 477 10.73 19.23 9.33
N HIS A 478 9.94 20.18 9.81
CA HIS A 478 9.97 20.67 11.17
C HIS A 478 8.55 20.58 11.73
N TYR A 479 8.42 19.98 12.91
CA TYR A 479 7.14 19.94 13.60
C TYR A 479 7.12 20.97 14.72
N GLN A 480 6.09 21.80 14.75
CA GLN A 480 5.85 22.79 15.78
C GLN A 480 4.53 22.48 16.49
N ALA A 481 4.60 22.33 17.82
CA ALA A 481 3.44 22.30 18.70
C ALA A 481 3.78 23.05 20.00
N LYS A 482 2.76 23.55 20.71
CA LYS A 482 2.94 24.37 21.92
C LYS A 482 3.58 23.54 23.06
N ASN A 483 3.24 22.26 23.15
CA ASN A 483 3.67 21.31 24.17
C ASN A 483 4.15 20.00 23.51
N CYS A 484 5.36 19.99 22.94
CA CYS A 484 5.96 18.75 22.43
C CYS A 484 6.51 17.87 23.56
N THR A 485 6.20 16.58 23.53
CA THR A 485 6.69 15.59 24.52
C THR A 485 8.16 15.23 24.39
N SER A 486 8.77 15.46 23.22
CA SER A 486 10.16 15.16 22.93
C SER A 486 10.69 16.05 21.81
N LEU A 487 11.95 16.49 21.95
CA LEU A 487 12.70 17.16 20.87
C LEU A 487 12.96 16.22 19.69
N HIS A 488 13.03 14.90 19.92
CA HIS A 488 13.42 13.93 18.89
C HIS A 488 12.21 13.42 18.08
N HIS A 489 11.08 13.21 18.75
CA HIS A 489 9.84 12.72 18.17
C HIS A 489 8.68 13.54 18.72
N PRO A 490 8.51 14.77 18.21
CA PRO A 490 7.47 15.61 18.74
C PRO A 490 6.10 15.03 18.35
N TYR A 491 5.15 15.17 19.27
CA TYR A 491 3.83 14.57 19.20
C TYR A 491 2.86 15.47 19.96
N PRO A 492 1.62 15.69 19.47
CA PRO A 492 0.67 16.54 20.18
C PRO A 492 0.23 15.89 21.48
N ALA A 493 0.07 16.69 22.55
CA ALA A 493 -0.39 16.19 23.84
C ALA A 493 -1.91 15.91 23.83
N SER A 494 -2.66 16.55 22.93
CA SER A 494 -4.09 16.33 22.74
C SER A 494 -4.55 16.65 21.32
N VAL A 495 -5.75 16.22 20.93
CA VAL A 495 -6.37 16.54 19.63
C VAL A 495 -6.72 18.03 19.45
N ARG A 496 -6.83 18.79 20.55
CA ARG A 496 -7.10 20.23 20.51
C ARG A 496 -5.85 21.07 20.29
N GLU A 497 -4.68 20.46 20.37
CA GLU A 497 -3.43 21.17 20.22
C GLU A 497 -3.19 21.51 18.76
N GLU A 498 -2.86 22.78 18.50
CA GLU A 498 -2.39 23.21 17.19
C GLU A 498 -1.02 22.57 16.94
N ALA A 499 -1.03 21.58 16.05
CA ALA A 499 0.13 20.85 15.57
C ALA A 499 0.36 21.20 14.10
N GLU A 500 1.52 21.77 13.79
CA GLU A 500 1.86 22.20 12.44
C GLU A 500 3.15 21.51 11.97
N TRP A 501 3.08 20.83 10.83
CA TRP A 501 4.27 20.36 10.12
C TRP A 501 4.62 21.41 9.07
N ARG A 502 5.77 22.04 9.26
CA ARG A 502 6.42 22.91 8.28
C ARG A 502 7.50 22.15 7.54
N TYR A 503 7.84 22.63 6.36
CA TYR A 503 8.91 22.04 5.57
C TYR A 503 9.60 23.11 4.73
N THR A 504 10.79 22.77 4.27
CA THR A 504 11.57 23.59 3.34
C THR A 504 12.06 22.72 2.19
N ILE A 505 12.08 23.27 0.99
CA ILE A 505 12.62 22.65 -0.22
C ILE A 505 13.85 23.45 -0.63
N GLU A 506 15.03 22.85 -0.48
CA GLU A 506 16.31 23.41 -0.93
C GLU A 506 16.60 22.87 -2.34
N ARG A 507 16.87 23.77 -3.31
CA ARG A 507 17.30 23.45 -4.68
C ARG A 507 18.82 23.26 -4.73
#